data_AF-A0A851LJP3-F1
#
_entry.id   AF-A0A851LJP3-F1
#
_cell.length_a   1.000
_cell.length_b   1.000
_cell.length_c   1.000
_cell.angle_alpha   90.00
_cell.angle_beta   90.00
_cell.angle_gamma   90.00
#
_symmetry.space_group_name_H-M   'P 1'
#
loop_
_entity.id
_entity.type
_entity.pdbx_description
1 polymer ?
#
loop_
_entity_poly.entity_id
_entity_poly.type
_entity_poly.pdbx_seq_one_letter_code
_entity_poly.pdbx_strand_id
1 'polypeptide(L)'
;VSPDEEGICSGKYFTEAGLVGLLEQAAASFSMAGMYEAVNEVYKVLIPIHEANRDAKKLSTIHGKLQEAFSKIVHQDGKRMFGTYFRVGFYGTKFGDLDEQEFVYKEPAITKLAEISHRLEGFYGERFGEDVLEVIKDSNPVDKCKLDPNKAYIQITYVEPYFDTYEMKDRITYFDKNYNLRRFMYCTPFTLDGRAHGELHEQFKRKTILTTSHAFPYIKTRINVIHKEEV
;
A
#
# COMPACT_ATOMS: atom_id res chain seq x y z
N VAL A 1 22.97 -13.69 35.88
CA VAL A 1 22.06 -12.71 35.27
C VAL A 1 20.99 -13.51 34.55
N SER A 2 19.74 -13.38 34.98
CA SER A 2 18.62 -14.17 34.45
C SER A 2 18.29 -13.73 33.03
N PRO A 3 17.94 -14.63 32.08
CA PRO A 3 17.49 -14.27 30.74
C PRO A 3 16.20 -13.41 30.72
N ASP A 4 15.52 -13.29 31.86
CA ASP A 4 14.22 -12.61 32.02
C ASP A 4 14.31 -11.19 32.59
N GLU A 5 15.50 -10.59 32.66
CA GLU A 5 15.62 -9.14 32.94
C GLU A 5 15.22 -8.34 31.69
N GLU A 6 14.05 -7.68 31.76
CA GLU A 6 13.63 -6.65 30.80
C GLU A 6 14.77 -5.61 30.65
N GLY A 7 15.46 -5.66 29.50
CA GLY A 7 16.53 -4.72 29.17
C GLY A 7 17.79 -5.34 28.56
N ILE A 8 18.00 -6.66 28.69
CA ILE A 8 19.12 -7.34 28.03
C ILE A 8 18.55 -8.18 26.88
N CYS A 9 18.58 -7.63 25.67
CA CYS A 9 18.21 -8.34 24.45
C CYS A 9 19.21 -9.48 24.17
N SER A 10 19.11 -10.60 24.89
CA SER A 10 19.95 -11.79 24.74
C SER A 10 19.44 -12.76 23.67
N GLY A 11 18.35 -12.41 22.97
CA GLY A 11 17.78 -13.23 21.92
C GLY A 11 18.79 -13.48 20.80
N LYS A 12 18.77 -14.69 20.21
CA LYS A 12 19.70 -15.10 19.13
C LYS A 12 19.80 -14.12 17.95
N TYR A 13 18.75 -13.31 17.75
CA TYR A 13 18.67 -12.31 16.69
C TYR A 13 19.27 -10.94 17.06
N PHE A 14 19.44 -10.65 18.35
CA PHE A 14 20.05 -9.43 18.86
C PHE A 14 21.58 -9.57 19.00
N THR A 15 22.20 -10.09 17.94
CA THR A 15 23.65 -10.24 17.77
C THR A 15 24.01 -9.81 16.35
N GLU A 16 25.29 -9.51 16.07
CA GLU A 16 25.71 -9.17 14.70
C GLU A 16 25.34 -10.28 13.71
N ALA A 17 25.62 -11.55 14.05
CA ALA A 17 25.25 -12.70 13.22
C ALA A 17 23.73 -12.82 13.03
N GLY A 18 22.95 -12.54 14.08
CA GLY A 18 21.50 -12.50 14.03
C GLY A 18 20.96 -11.43 13.09
N LEU A 19 21.49 -10.21 13.20
CA LEU A 19 21.17 -9.08 12.32
C LEU A 19 21.54 -9.38 10.86
N VAL A 20 22.73 -9.92 10.62
CA VAL A 20 23.19 -10.31 9.28
C VAL A 20 22.19 -11.31 8.67
N GLY A 21 21.80 -12.35 9.41
CA GLY A 21 20.82 -13.33 8.94
C GLY A 21 19.46 -12.71 8.60
N LEU A 22 18.97 -11.77 9.42
CA LEU A 22 17.71 -11.06 9.16
C LEU A 22 17.81 -10.17 7.90
N LEU A 23 18.91 -9.45 7.71
CA LEU A 23 19.13 -8.61 6.53
C LEU A 23 19.30 -9.45 5.26
N GLU A 24 19.98 -10.60 5.32
CA GLU A 24 20.04 -11.54 4.19
C GLU A 24 18.65 -12.04 3.78
N GLN A 25 17.79 -12.35 4.76
CA GLN A 25 16.39 -12.74 4.52
C GLN A 25 15.57 -11.59 3.94
N ALA A 26 15.78 -10.36 4.41
CA ALA A 26 15.12 -9.17 3.87
C ALA A 26 15.51 -8.92 2.41
N ALA A 27 16.80 -8.98 2.08
CA ALA A 27 17.28 -8.84 0.71
C ALA A 27 16.70 -9.92 -0.22
N ALA A 28 16.62 -11.18 0.24
CA ALA A 28 15.97 -12.26 -0.52
C ALA A 28 14.48 -11.98 -0.74
N SER A 29 13.77 -11.50 0.28
CA SER A 29 12.34 -11.16 0.21
C SER A 29 12.08 -10.00 -0.76
N PHE A 30 12.89 -8.94 -0.74
CA PHE A 30 12.80 -7.85 -1.71
C PHE A 30 13.07 -8.31 -3.14
N SER A 31 14.04 -9.20 -3.35
CA SER A 31 14.32 -9.78 -4.66
C SER A 31 13.13 -10.59 -5.18
N MET A 32 12.52 -11.44 -4.35
CA MET A 32 11.30 -12.18 -4.71
C MET A 32 10.12 -11.26 -5.02
N ALA A 33 10.01 -10.13 -4.31
CA ALA A 33 8.97 -9.12 -4.54
C ALA A 33 9.23 -8.21 -5.75
N GLY A 34 10.36 -8.37 -6.47
CA GLY A 34 10.73 -7.51 -7.59
C GLY A 34 11.17 -6.10 -7.19
N MET A 35 11.43 -5.86 -5.91
CA MET A 35 11.88 -4.58 -5.33
C MET A 35 13.42 -4.52 -5.30
N TYR A 36 14.04 -4.60 -6.47
CA TYR A 36 15.50 -4.72 -6.60
C TYR A 36 16.26 -3.50 -6.08
N GLU A 37 15.66 -2.31 -6.12
CA GLU A 37 16.21 -1.09 -5.56
C GLU A 37 16.34 -1.21 -4.03
N ALA A 38 15.35 -1.82 -3.36
CA ALA A 38 15.42 -2.08 -1.91
C ALA A 38 16.45 -3.15 -1.55
N VAL A 39 16.74 -4.10 -2.45
CA VAL A 39 17.84 -5.08 -2.26
C VAL A 39 19.18 -4.35 -2.11
N ASN A 40 19.41 -3.31 -2.90
CA ASN A 40 20.62 -2.49 -2.80
C ASN A 40 20.71 -1.77 -1.45
N GLU A 41 19.60 -1.18 -0.97
CA GLU A 41 19.58 -0.49 0.32
C GLU A 41 19.87 -1.42 1.49
N VAL A 42 19.40 -2.68 1.44
CA VAL A 42 19.75 -3.69 2.46
C VAL A 42 21.24 -4.04 2.40
N TYR A 43 21.80 -4.26 1.22
CA TYR A 43 23.21 -4.64 1.10
C TYR A 43 24.18 -3.50 1.45
N LYS A 44 23.80 -2.24 1.31
CA LYS A 44 24.59 -1.10 1.84
C LYS A 44 24.85 -1.19 3.34
N VAL A 45 23.94 -1.83 4.09
CA VAL A 45 24.10 -2.08 5.54
C VAL A 45 24.99 -3.30 5.80
N LEU A 46 24.85 -4.36 4.98
CA LEU A 46 25.60 -5.62 5.15
C LEU A 46 27.06 -5.53 4.73
N ILE A 47 27.38 -4.77 3.68
CA ILE A 47 28.73 -4.69 3.10
C ILE A 47 29.76 -4.26 4.16
N PRO A 48 29.58 -3.15 4.92
CA PRO A 48 30.55 -2.72 5.92
C PRO A 48 30.83 -3.76 7.01
N ILE A 49 29.81 -4.56 7.38
CA ILE A 49 29.97 -5.64 8.37
C ILE A 49 30.89 -6.73 7.83
N HIS A 50 30.67 -7.18 6.58
CA HIS A 50 31.51 -8.20 5.97
C HIS A 50 32.91 -7.68 5.61
N GLU A 51 33.07 -6.39 5.31
CA GLU A 51 34.38 -5.73 5.15
C GLU A 51 35.18 -5.73 6.46
N ALA A 52 34.56 -5.33 7.57
CA ALA A 52 35.18 -5.35 8.90
C ALA A 52 35.63 -6.76 9.29
N ASN A 53 34.82 -7.77 8.95
CA ASN A 53 35.11 -9.18 9.17
C ASN A 53 36.08 -9.78 8.13
N ARG A 54 36.48 -9.02 7.11
CA ARG A 54 37.35 -9.46 5.99
C ARG A 54 36.80 -10.70 5.27
N ASP A 55 35.48 -10.85 5.21
CA ASP A 55 34.81 -11.98 4.59
C ASP A 55 34.62 -11.75 3.08
N ALA A 56 35.71 -11.92 2.33
CA ALA A 56 35.73 -11.75 0.88
C ALA A 56 34.75 -12.68 0.16
N LYS A 57 34.44 -13.86 0.73
CA LYS A 57 33.50 -14.82 0.12
C LYS A 57 32.06 -14.31 0.20
N LYS A 58 31.66 -13.77 1.35
CA LYS A 58 30.34 -13.12 1.49
C LYS A 58 30.24 -11.86 0.64
N LEU A 59 31.27 -11.02 0.61
CA LEU A 59 31.31 -9.84 -0.25
C LEU A 59 31.14 -10.21 -1.73
N SER A 60 31.88 -11.19 -2.23
CA SER A 60 31.73 -11.70 -3.61
C SER A 60 30.29 -12.16 -3.89
N THR A 61 29.69 -12.89 -2.95
CA THR A 61 28.29 -13.36 -3.08
C THR A 61 27.30 -12.19 -3.14
N ILE A 62 27.46 -11.18 -2.26
CA ILE A 62 26.61 -9.99 -2.22
C ILE A 62 26.71 -9.22 -3.53
N HIS A 63 27.92 -8.98 -4.04
CA HIS A 63 28.11 -8.27 -5.30
C HIS A 63 27.55 -9.03 -6.50
N GLY A 64 27.59 -10.36 -6.52
CA GLY A 64 26.89 -11.16 -7.54
C GLY A 64 25.37 -10.97 -7.51
N LYS A 65 24.76 -10.94 -6.31
CA LYS A 65 23.32 -10.65 -6.16
C LYS A 65 22.96 -9.22 -6.55
N LEU A 66 23.82 -8.24 -6.25
CA LEU A 66 23.65 -6.85 -6.68
C LEU A 66 23.71 -6.73 -8.20
N GLN A 67 24.67 -7.41 -8.85
CA GLN A 67 24.73 -7.47 -10.31
C GLN A 67 23.43 -8.00 -10.91
N GLU A 68 22.88 -9.09 -10.36
CA GLU A 68 21.60 -9.64 -10.80
C GLU A 68 20.45 -8.64 -10.57
N ALA A 69 20.38 -8.01 -9.40
CA ALA A 69 19.35 -7.03 -9.06
C ALA A 69 19.36 -5.83 -10.03
N PHE A 70 20.51 -5.20 -10.26
CA PHE A 70 20.64 -4.10 -11.22
C PHE A 70 20.36 -4.54 -12.65
N SER A 71 20.81 -5.74 -13.04
CA SER A 71 20.45 -6.30 -14.34
C SER A 71 18.94 -6.41 -14.50
N LYS A 72 18.22 -6.89 -13.48
CA LYS A 72 16.75 -6.98 -13.52
C LYS A 72 16.07 -5.60 -13.58
N ILE A 73 16.60 -4.58 -12.89
CA ILE A 73 16.09 -3.20 -12.99
C ILE A 73 16.13 -2.74 -14.45
N VAL A 74 17.26 -2.90 -15.13
CA VAL A 74 17.44 -2.48 -16.52
C VAL A 74 16.53 -3.25 -17.48
N HIS A 75 16.43 -4.57 -17.34
CA HIS A 75 15.70 -5.41 -18.31
C HIS A 75 14.18 -5.47 -18.07
N GLN A 76 13.72 -5.19 -16.85
CA GLN A 76 12.32 -5.24 -16.45
C GLN A 76 11.72 -3.85 -16.22
N ASP A 77 12.38 -2.79 -16.68
CA ASP A 77 11.82 -1.44 -16.59
C ASP A 77 10.45 -1.36 -17.29
N GLY A 78 9.48 -0.74 -16.62
CA GLY A 78 8.07 -0.69 -17.04
C GLY A 78 7.31 -2.02 -17.10
N LYS A 79 7.95 -3.17 -16.81
CA LYS A 79 7.31 -4.51 -16.84
C LYS A 79 6.96 -5.04 -15.45
N ARG A 80 7.58 -4.48 -14.41
CA ARG A 80 7.29 -4.81 -13.01
C ARG A 80 5.94 -4.23 -12.63
N MET A 81 5.20 -4.93 -11.77
CA MET A 81 3.90 -4.47 -11.30
C MET A 81 3.86 -4.52 -9.78
N PHE A 82 3.75 -3.37 -9.13
CA PHE A 82 3.91 -3.25 -7.67
C PHE A 82 2.60 -3.37 -6.88
N GLY A 83 1.45 -3.12 -7.51
CA GLY A 83 0.13 -3.28 -6.88
C GLY A 83 -0.91 -2.32 -7.47
N THR A 84 -2.16 -2.57 -7.14
CA THR A 84 -3.28 -1.65 -7.39
C THR A 84 -3.84 -1.17 -6.05
N TYR A 85 -4.43 0.02 -6.03
CA TYR A 85 -4.87 0.64 -4.78
C TYR A 85 -6.35 0.99 -4.82
N PHE A 86 -7.04 0.74 -3.70
CA PHE A 86 -8.46 1.01 -3.54
C PHE A 86 -8.73 1.70 -2.21
N ARG A 87 -9.47 2.80 -2.22
CA ARG A 87 -10.11 3.32 -1.01
C ARG A 87 -11.29 2.42 -0.68
N VAL A 88 -11.36 1.94 0.56
CA VAL A 88 -12.47 1.15 1.09
C VAL A 88 -12.98 1.85 2.34
N GLY A 89 -14.22 2.31 2.30
CA GLY A 89 -14.96 2.86 3.44
C GLY A 89 -16.02 1.88 3.93
N PHE A 90 -16.21 1.83 5.25
CA PHE A 90 -17.19 0.99 5.92
C PHE A 90 -18.22 1.86 6.62
N TYR A 91 -19.51 1.60 6.42
CA TYR A 91 -20.59 2.39 7.02
C TYR A 91 -21.74 1.48 7.49
N GLY A 92 -22.25 1.75 8.69
CA GLY A 92 -23.31 0.98 9.34
C GLY A 92 -22.82 0.33 10.62
N THR A 93 -23.68 0.34 11.64
CA THR A 93 -23.34 -0.08 13.01
C THR A 93 -22.91 -1.56 13.11
N LYS A 94 -23.29 -2.39 12.14
CA LYS A 94 -22.85 -3.80 12.02
C LYS A 94 -21.34 -3.96 11.89
N PHE A 95 -20.63 -2.94 11.42
CA PHE A 95 -19.17 -2.94 11.31
C PHE A 95 -18.45 -2.70 12.65
N GLY A 96 -19.15 -2.27 13.71
CA GLY A 96 -18.55 -1.98 15.01
C GLY A 96 -17.47 -0.90 14.88
N ASP A 97 -16.26 -1.18 15.34
CA ASP A 97 -15.12 -0.25 15.27
C ASP A 97 -14.70 0.14 13.85
N LEU A 98 -15.16 -0.59 12.83
CA LEU A 98 -14.93 -0.24 11.43
C LEU A 98 -15.94 0.79 10.90
N ASP A 99 -17.06 1.07 11.61
CA ASP A 99 -18.02 2.08 11.17
C ASP A 99 -17.33 3.44 10.98
N GLU A 100 -17.57 4.06 9.83
CA GLU A 100 -16.97 5.33 9.38
C GLU A 100 -15.45 5.30 9.18
N GLN A 101 -14.81 4.13 9.25
CA GLN A 101 -13.39 3.99 8.98
C GLN A 101 -13.12 3.82 7.48
N GLU A 102 -12.09 4.52 7.01
CA GLU A 102 -11.60 4.41 5.64
C GLU A 102 -10.15 3.97 5.59
N PHE A 103 -9.84 3.13 4.61
CA PHE A 103 -8.52 2.58 4.40
C PHE A 103 -8.16 2.66 2.93
N VAL A 104 -6.88 2.79 2.64
CA VAL A 104 -6.35 2.39 1.33
C VAL A 104 -5.91 0.94 1.43
N TYR A 105 -6.41 0.12 0.52
CA TYR A 105 -6.03 -1.27 0.32
C TYR A 105 -5.03 -1.36 -0.82
N LYS A 106 -3.95 -2.09 -0.60
CA LYS A 106 -3.00 -2.50 -1.62
C LYS A 106 -3.31 -3.94 -2.05
N GLU A 107 -3.78 -4.08 -3.28
CA GLU A 107 -4.06 -5.36 -3.91
C GLU A 107 -2.91 -5.77 -4.84
N PRO A 108 -2.87 -7.05 -5.27
CA PRO A 108 -1.99 -7.50 -6.32
C PRO A 108 -2.09 -6.65 -7.61
N ALA A 109 -1.02 -6.73 -8.40
CA ALA A 109 -0.69 -5.90 -9.55
C ALA A 109 -1.80 -5.56 -10.56
N ILE A 110 -2.75 -6.46 -10.81
CA ILE A 110 -3.75 -6.31 -11.88
C ILE A 110 -5.18 -6.50 -11.36
N THR A 111 -5.36 -6.47 -10.03
CA THR A 111 -6.66 -6.64 -9.41
C THR A 111 -7.59 -5.51 -9.85
N LYS A 112 -8.75 -5.87 -10.40
CA LYS A 112 -9.78 -4.92 -10.84
C LYS A 112 -10.76 -4.61 -9.71
N LEU A 113 -11.47 -3.49 -9.85
CA LEU A 113 -12.51 -3.06 -8.90
C LEU A 113 -13.54 -4.17 -8.64
N ALA A 114 -13.97 -4.89 -9.69
CA ALA A 114 -14.91 -5.99 -9.57
C ALA A 114 -14.38 -7.15 -8.72
N GLU A 115 -13.08 -7.44 -8.78
CA GLU A 115 -12.46 -8.54 -8.04
C GLU A 115 -12.40 -8.25 -6.53
N ILE A 116 -11.95 -7.04 -6.15
CA ILE A 116 -11.95 -6.63 -4.75
C ILE A 116 -13.38 -6.45 -4.22
N SER A 117 -14.29 -5.91 -5.03
CA SER A 117 -15.71 -5.80 -4.66
C SER A 117 -16.29 -7.15 -4.32
N HIS A 118 -16.19 -8.10 -5.25
CA HIS A 118 -16.71 -9.45 -5.06
C HIS A 118 -16.09 -10.14 -3.84
N ARG A 119 -14.78 -9.97 -3.62
CA ARG A 119 -14.09 -10.55 -2.46
C ARG A 119 -14.57 -9.96 -1.12
N LEU A 120 -14.78 -8.65 -1.05
CA LEU A 120 -15.27 -8.00 0.17
C LEU A 120 -16.77 -8.25 0.38
N GLU A 121 -17.56 -8.26 -0.70
CA GLU A 121 -18.97 -8.64 -0.70
C GLU A 121 -19.17 -10.05 -0.15
N GLY A 122 -18.41 -11.04 -0.66
CA GLY A 122 -18.47 -12.41 -0.16
C GLY A 122 -18.09 -12.50 1.32
N PHE A 123 -16.95 -11.92 1.71
CA PHE A 123 -16.46 -12.00 3.09
C PHE A 123 -17.42 -11.40 4.12
N TYR A 124 -17.98 -10.22 3.85
CA TYR A 124 -18.92 -9.57 4.77
C TYR A 124 -20.35 -10.08 4.61
N GLY A 125 -20.72 -10.57 3.43
CA GLY A 125 -22.01 -11.20 3.16
C GLY A 125 -22.17 -12.50 3.96
N GLU A 126 -21.14 -13.35 4.00
CA GLU A 126 -21.10 -14.53 4.87
C GLU A 126 -21.24 -14.17 6.36
N ARG A 127 -20.75 -12.99 6.77
CA ARG A 127 -20.77 -12.55 8.18
C ARG A 127 -22.08 -11.90 8.60
N PHE A 128 -22.71 -11.12 7.72
CA PHE A 128 -23.87 -10.29 8.05
C PHE A 128 -25.18 -10.73 7.38
N GLY A 129 -25.10 -11.56 6.35
CA GLY A 129 -26.18 -11.89 5.42
C GLY A 129 -26.05 -11.09 4.11
N GLU A 130 -26.24 -11.74 2.97
CA GLU A 130 -26.14 -11.11 1.65
C GLU A 130 -27.16 -9.98 1.47
N ASP A 131 -28.39 -10.15 1.96
CA ASP A 131 -29.46 -9.14 1.90
C ASP A 131 -29.19 -7.90 2.78
N VAL A 132 -28.22 -8.00 3.69
CA VAL A 132 -27.85 -6.95 4.65
C VAL A 132 -26.70 -6.09 4.13
N LEU A 133 -25.85 -6.64 3.26
CA LEU A 133 -24.67 -5.97 2.75
C LEU A 133 -24.95 -5.29 1.41
N GLU A 134 -24.56 -4.03 1.28
CA GLU A 134 -24.64 -3.28 0.03
C GLU A 134 -23.32 -2.60 -0.32
N VAL A 135 -22.95 -2.64 -1.60
CA VAL A 135 -21.82 -1.87 -2.12
C VAL A 135 -22.28 -0.54 -2.70
N ILE A 136 -21.75 0.54 -2.15
CA ILE A 136 -21.93 1.90 -2.68
C ILE A 136 -21.05 2.03 -3.92
N LYS A 137 -21.69 2.23 -5.07
CA LYS A 137 -21.02 2.24 -6.39
C LYS A 137 -20.46 3.60 -6.77
N ASP A 138 -21.07 4.68 -6.28
CA ASP A 138 -20.55 6.02 -6.50
C ASP A 138 -19.39 6.33 -5.54
N SER A 139 -18.59 7.34 -5.87
CA SER A 139 -17.40 7.72 -5.10
C SER A 139 -17.60 8.97 -4.25
N ASN A 140 -18.83 9.49 -4.13
CA ASN A 140 -19.10 10.70 -3.35
C ASN A 140 -18.90 10.44 -1.85
N PRO A 141 -18.70 11.50 -1.05
CA PRO A 141 -18.80 11.40 0.40
C PRO A 141 -20.16 10.79 0.80
N VAL A 142 -20.11 9.77 1.66
CA VAL A 142 -21.30 9.03 2.10
C VAL A 142 -22.00 9.81 3.21
N ASP A 143 -23.28 10.12 2.98
CA ASP A 143 -24.16 10.74 3.97
C ASP A 143 -24.90 9.66 4.76
N LYS A 144 -24.44 9.39 5.99
CA LYS A 144 -24.98 8.34 6.87
C LYS A 144 -26.47 8.51 7.16
N CYS A 145 -26.98 9.74 7.17
CA CYS A 145 -28.40 10.03 7.44
C CYS A 145 -29.32 9.47 6.35
N LYS A 146 -28.78 9.16 5.17
CA LYS A 146 -29.53 8.60 4.03
C LYS A 146 -29.40 7.08 3.93
N LEU A 147 -28.60 6.45 4.78
CA LEU A 147 -28.39 4.99 4.77
C LEU A 147 -29.43 4.28 5.65
N ASP A 148 -29.81 3.06 5.27
CA ASP A 148 -30.66 2.21 6.11
C ASP A 148 -29.87 1.76 7.35
N PRO A 149 -30.32 2.10 8.58
CA PRO A 149 -29.63 1.72 9.81
C PRO A 149 -29.50 0.20 10.01
N ASN A 150 -30.31 -0.60 9.32
CA ASN A 150 -30.30 -2.05 9.41
C ASN A 150 -29.34 -2.72 8.42
N LYS A 151 -28.73 -1.94 7.51
CA LYS A 151 -27.81 -2.44 6.49
C LYS A 151 -26.35 -2.13 6.82
N ALA A 152 -25.46 -2.83 6.13
CA ALA A 152 -24.03 -2.62 6.16
C ALA A 152 -23.60 -2.17 4.75
N TYR A 153 -22.86 -1.07 4.66
CA TYR A 153 -22.42 -0.49 3.40
C TYR A 153 -20.90 -0.50 3.28
N ILE A 154 -20.40 -0.92 2.11
CA ILE A 154 -18.99 -0.78 1.76
C ILE A 154 -18.88 0.10 0.52
N GLN A 155 -18.08 1.15 0.58
CA GLN A 155 -17.76 1.98 -0.59
C GLN A 155 -16.35 1.66 -1.06
N ILE A 156 -16.22 1.24 -2.32
CA ILE A 156 -14.93 0.86 -2.91
C ILE A 156 -14.64 1.78 -4.09
N THR A 157 -13.50 2.46 -4.06
CA THR A 157 -13.09 3.40 -5.11
C THR A 157 -11.65 3.13 -5.50
N TYR A 158 -11.38 2.93 -6.79
CA TYR A 158 -10.00 2.86 -7.30
C TYR A 158 -9.28 4.19 -7.03
N VAL A 159 -8.03 4.11 -6.55
CA VAL A 159 -7.19 5.28 -6.29
C VAL A 159 -5.81 5.10 -6.92
N GLU A 160 -5.21 6.21 -7.31
CA GLU A 160 -3.85 6.23 -7.87
C GLU A 160 -2.90 6.92 -6.89
N PRO A 161 -1.61 6.52 -6.83
CA PRO A 161 -0.61 7.29 -6.08
C PRO A 161 -0.61 8.75 -6.53
N TYR A 162 -0.58 9.66 -5.56
CA TYR A 162 -0.59 11.10 -5.81
C TYR A 162 0.73 11.73 -5.36
N PHE A 163 1.27 12.59 -6.21
CA PHE A 163 2.49 13.35 -5.95
C PHE A 163 2.26 14.80 -6.35
N ASP A 164 2.74 15.73 -5.53
CA ASP A 164 2.74 17.14 -5.91
C ASP A 164 3.89 17.46 -6.89
N THR A 165 3.90 18.69 -7.39
CA THR A 165 4.90 19.15 -8.37
C THR A 165 6.33 19.15 -7.84
N TYR A 166 6.52 19.18 -6.52
CA TYR A 166 7.84 19.08 -5.91
C TYR A 166 8.29 17.63 -5.82
N GLU A 167 7.46 16.72 -5.30
CA GLU A 167 7.76 15.27 -5.25
C GLU A 167 8.02 14.68 -6.63
N MET A 168 7.32 15.16 -7.66
CA MET A 168 7.52 14.70 -9.04
C MET A 168 8.91 15.01 -9.60
N LYS A 169 9.70 15.90 -8.98
CA LYS A 169 11.10 16.15 -9.36
C LYS A 169 12.02 15.02 -8.89
N ASP A 170 11.76 14.45 -7.72
CA ASP A 170 12.59 13.41 -7.12
C ASP A 170 12.10 12.01 -7.51
N ARG A 171 10.79 11.84 -7.75
CA ARG A 171 10.19 10.56 -8.15
C ARG A 171 10.26 10.35 -9.65
N ILE A 172 11.47 10.01 -10.13
CA ILE A 172 11.77 9.92 -11.56
C ILE A 172 11.37 8.55 -12.12
N THR A 173 11.81 7.48 -11.48
CA THR A 173 11.66 6.11 -12.01
C THR A 173 10.28 5.52 -11.74
N TYR A 174 9.95 4.42 -12.42
CA TYR A 174 8.74 3.66 -12.13
C TYR A 174 8.74 3.12 -10.70
N PHE A 175 9.89 2.72 -10.15
CA PHE A 175 10.00 2.30 -8.76
C PHE A 175 9.72 3.45 -7.79
N ASP A 176 10.28 4.63 -8.03
CA ASP A 176 10.08 5.81 -7.15
C ASP A 176 8.61 6.21 -7.08
N LYS A 177 7.84 5.98 -8.13
CA LYS A 177 6.39 6.22 -8.18
C LYS A 177 5.55 5.09 -7.57
N ASN A 178 6.19 4.03 -7.09
CA ASN A 178 5.53 2.85 -6.51
C ASN A 178 6.05 2.44 -5.13
N TYR A 179 7.04 3.15 -4.60
CA TYR A 179 7.67 2.86 -3.31
C TYR A 179 7.56 4.07 -2.37
N ASN A 180 7.38 3.82 -1.07
CA ASN A 180 7.12 4.84 -0.06
C ASN A 180 5.95 5.77 -0.41
N LEU A 181 4.79 5.18 -0.70
CA LEU A 181 3.57 5.89 -1.11
C LEU A 181 2.67 6.20 0.08
N ARG A 182 2.35 7.48 0.30
CA ARG A 182 1.46 7.93 1.40
C ARG A 182 0.20 8.63 0.93
N ARG A 183 0.20 9.16 -0.29
CA ARG A 183 -0.93 9.93 -0.83
C ARG A 183 -1.52 9.23 -2.03
N PHE A 184 -2.85 9.25 -2.10
CA PHE A 184 -3.63 8.59 -3.13
C PHE A 184 -4.73 9.52 -3.60
N MET A 185 -5.12 9.46 -4.86
CA MET A 185 -6.14 10.34 -5.43
C MET A 185 -7.17 9.52 -6.20
N TYR A 186 -8.44 9.92 -6.07
CA TYR A 186 -9.49 9.55 -7.01
C TYR A 186 -10.21 10.79 -7.52
N CYS A 187 -10.97 10.61 -8.59
CA CYS A 187 -11.75 11.65 -9.21
C CYS A 187 -13.24 11.32 -9.17
N THR A 188 -14.06 12.30 -8.83
CA THR A 188 -15.52 12.19 -8.85
C THR A 188 -16.07 13.17 -9.88
N PRO A 189 -16.77 12.69 -10.93
CA PRO A 189 -17.39 13.57 -11.92
C PRO A 189 -18.63 14.22 -11.31
N PHE A 190 -18.84 15.50 -11.61
CA PHE A 190 -20.04 16.23 -11.21
C PHE A 190 -20.35 17.35 -12.21
N THR A 191 -21.57 17.84 -12.19
CA THR A 191 -22.04 19.03 -12.90
C THR A 191 -22.51 20.08 -11.90
N LEU A 192 -22.60 21.35 -12.28
CA LEU A 192 -23.02 22.43 -11.38
C LEU A 192 -24.48 22.31 -10.91
N ASP A 193 -25.30 21.55 -11.64
CA ASP A 193 -26.68 21.22 -11.27
C ASP A 193 -26.80 19.98 -10.36
N GLY A 194 -25.68 19.35 -9.98
CA GLY A 194 -25.62 18.26 -9.01
C GLY A 194 -25.69 16.84 -9.58
N ARG A 195 -25.79 16.68 -10.91
CA ARG A 195 -25.67 15.35 -11.56
C ARG A 195 -24.22 14.87 -11.56
N ALA A 196 -24.01 13.56 -11.65
CA ALA A 196 -22.67 13.00 -11.84
C ALA A 196 -22.14 13.26 -13.26
N HIS A 197 -23.02 13.19 -14.26
CA HIS A 197 -22.69 13.27 -15.67
C HIS A 197 -23.57 14.28 -16.41
N GLY A 198 -22.95 15.04 -17.31
CA GLY A 198 -23.60 16.00 -18.21
C GLY A 198 -22.83 16.13 -19.53
N GLU A 199 -23.17 17.15 -20.32
CA GLU A 199 -22.43 17.46 -21.55
C GLU A 199 -21.00 17.93 -21.22
N LEU A 200 -20.08 17.84 -22.19
CA LEU A 200 -18.65 18.16 -21.94
C LEU A 200 -18.42 19.55 -21.33
N HIS A 201 -19.21 20.55 -21.73
CA HIS A 201 -19.10 21.92 -21.24
C HIS A 201 -19.72 22.12 -19.84
N GLU A 202 -20.54 21.17 -19.37
CA GLU A 202 -21.15 21.16 -18.04
C GLU A 202 -20.37 20.26 -17.07
N GLN A 203 -19.45 19.43 -17.58
CA GLN A 203 -18.78 18.39 -16.81
C GLN A 203 -17.57 18.93 -16.05
N PHE A 204 -17.64 18.83 -14.73
CA PHE A 204 -16.54 19.08 -13.80
C PHE A 204 -16.04 17.77 -13.18
N LYS A 205 -14.87 17.85 -12.57
CA LYS A 205 -14.23 16.74 -11.89
C LYS A 205 -13.60 17.23 -10.60
N ARG A 206 -14.00 16.62 -9.48
CA ARG A 206 -13.39 16.86 -8.18
C ARG A 206 -12.28 15.86 -7.94
N LYS A 207 -11.10 16.32 -7.54
CA LYS A 207 -9.99 15.45 -7.12
C LYS A 207 -10.01 15.34 -5.61
N THR A 208 -10.10 14.12 -5.09
CA THR A 208 -9.96 13.87 -3.66
C THR A 208 -8.62 13.23 -3.40
N ILE A 209 -7.79 13.85 -2.57
CA ILE A 209 -6.47 13.38 -2.16
C ILE A 209 -6.59 12.81 -0.75
N LEU A 210 -6.24 11.55 -0.59
CA LEU A 210 -6.23 10.79 0.66
C LEU A 210 -4.79 10.67 1.15
N THR A 211 -4.56 10.89 2.44
CA THR A 211 -3.28 10.61 3.09
C THR A 211 -3.44 9.47 4.10
N THR A 212 -2.61 8.45 3.98
CA THR A 212 -2.61 7.29 4.88
C THR A 212 -1.67 7.52 6.07
N SER A 213 -1.94 6.85 7.19
CA SER A 213 -1.11 6.95 8.40
C SER A 213 0.34 6.48 8.19
N HIS A 214 0.55 5.53 7.29
CA HIS A 214 1.84 4.92 6.97
C HIS A 214 2.01 4.84 5.45
N ALA A 215 3.25 4.67 4.99
CA ALA A 215 3.56 4.51 3.58
C ALA A 215 3.41 3.05 3.14
N PHE A 216 3.01 2.81 1.89
CA PHE A 216 3.20 1.52 1.23
C PHE A 216 4.60 1.42 0.60
N PRO A 217 5.22 0.22 0.59
CA PRO A 217 4.77 -1.01 1.25
C PRO A 217 4.84 -0.91 2.78
N TYR A 218 3.93 -1.61 3.47
CA TYR A 218 3.85 -1.68 4.92
C TYR A 218 3.66 -3.12 5.39
N ILE A 219 3.80 -3.37 6.70
CA ILE A 219 3.55 -4.68 7.31
C ILE A 219 2.09 -5.16 7.13
N LYS A 220 1.16 -4.26 6.83
CA LYS A 220 -0.24 -4.55 6.51
C LYS A 220 -0.56 -4.13 5.07
N THR A 221 -1.47 -4.85 4.44
CA THR A 221 -1.96 -4.55 3.08
C THR A 221 -3.06 -3.49 3.04
N ARG A 222 -3.55 -3.04 4.20
CA ARG A 222 -4.47 -1.90 4.32
C ARG A 222 -3.97 -0.93 5.38
N ILE A 223 -4.12 0.37 5.11
CA ILE A 223 -3.65 1.45 5.98
C ILE A 223 -4.74 2.50 6.09
N ASN A 224 -5.04 2.94 7.32
CA ASN A 224 -6.08 3.92 7.59
C ASN A 224 -5.76 5.24 6.88
N VAL A 225 -6.80 5.85 6.31
CA VAL A 225 -6.80 7.24 5.86
C VAL A 225 -6.91 8.14 7.10
N ILE A 226 -6.00 9.10 7.23
CA ILE A 226 -5.97 10.04 8.36
C ILE A 226 -6.27 11.48 7.97
N HIS A 227 -6.22 11.79 6.67
CA HIS A 227 -6.50 13.12 6.15
C HIS A 227 -7.06 13.03 4.72
N LYS A 228 -7.95 13.95 4.39
CA LYS A 228 -8.56 14.10 3.06
C LYS A 228 -8.57 15.55 2.66
N GLU A 229 -8.28 15.80 1.39
CA GLU A 229 -8.29 17.12 0.76
C GLU A 229 -9.04 17.03 -0.57
N GLU A 230 -9.87 18.02 -0.88
CA GLU A 230 -10.61 18.11 -2.14
C GLU A 230 -10.12 19.32 -2.94
N VAL A 231 -9.89 19.12 -4.24
CA VAL A 231 -9.44 20.13 -5.23
C VAL A 231 -10.34 20.12 -6.45
#